data_AF-A0A7X8Z758-F1
#
_entry.id   AF-A0A7X8Z758-F1
#
_cell.length_a   1.000
_cell.length_b   1.000
_cell.length_c   1.000
_cell.angle_alpha   90.00
_cell.angle_beta   90.00
_cell.angle_gamma   90.00
#
_symmetry.space_group_name_H-M   'P 1'
#
loop_
_entity.id
_entity.type
_entity.pdbx_description
1 polymer ?
#
loop_
_entity_poly.entity_id
_entity_poly.type
_entity_poly.pdbx_seq_one_letter_code
_entity_poly.pdbx_strand_id
1 'polypeptide(L)'
;MKKYFLTIISVFLGLNALAQTPEEFKQQYLLQTKVAGLSGLGVKTVLNSWEAAHPNDTSMLEAGFFYHLDRARGSTVVARPEKKYLGLAPALTLKDSTGKDVYYYELPLYEEEQFSLSQKYLDRAISLAPDNLSYRFQKITTLLDYEGESPDMAASALLNLIELNYDKSPHWNMDGKLMSGEDFVNAVKEYCYAFWQLGTPTGYESFHRVSSRMLKSNPKDVVFIDNLGSYWQVYKRDYKRAARYYKKALKIDPDDYAATHNLKILKKQKSR
;
A
#
# COMPACT_ATOMS: atom_id res chain seq x y z
N MET A 1 -34.84 58.88 -10.46
CA MET A 1 -34.08 57.66 -10.83
C MET A 1 -32.87 58.07 -11.67
N LYS A 2 -31.68 58.18 -11.09
CA LYS A 2 -30.43 58.43 -11.82
C LYS A 2 -29.62 57.13 -11.79
N LYS A 3 -29.38 56.54 -12.96
CA LYS A 3 -28.52 55.35 -13.13
C LYS A 3 -27.06 55.82 -13.11
N TYR A 4 -26.31 55.42 -12.10
CA TYR A 4 -24.85 55.58 -12.09
C TYR A 4 -24.24 54.40 -12.85
N PHE A 5 -23.62 54.67 -14.00
CA PHE A 5 -22.71 53.72 -14.65
C PHE A 5 -21.39 53.76 -13.88
N LEU A 6 -21.07 52.67 -13.19
CA LEU A 6 -19.74 52.45 -12.62
C LEU A 6 -18.84 51.90 -13.73
N THR A 7 -17.97 52.75 -14.26
CA THR A 7 -16.87 52.34 -15.13
C THR A 7 -15.79 51.74 -14.25
N ILE A 8 -15.59 50.42 -14.30
CA ILE A 8 -14.45 49.76 -13.66
C ILE A 8 -13.22 50.08 -14.51
N ILE A 9 -12.38 50.99 -14.01
CA ILE A 9 -11.06 51.26 -14.58
C ILE A 9 -10.13 50.14 -14.10
N SER A 10 -9.85 49.19 -14.99
CA SER A 10 -8.84 48.16 -14.78
C SER A 10 -7.45 48.77 -14.93
N VAL A 11 -6.86 49.23 -13.83
CA VAL A 11 -5.44 49.61 -13.80
C VAL A 11 -4.60 48.32 -13.72
N PHE A 12 -4.06 47.88 -14.85
CA PHE A 12 -2.96 46.92 -14.89
C PHE A 12 -1.67 47.64 -14.50
N LEU A 13 -1.41 47.74 -13.19
CA LEU A 13 -0.07 48.00 -12.70
C LEU A 13 0.65 46.66 -12.64
N GLY A 14 1.58 46.46 -13.58
CA GLY A 14 2.49 45.33 -13.61
C GLY A 14 3.39 45.32 -12.37
N LEU A 15 2.87 44.77 -11.28
CA LEU A 15 3.68 44.18 -10.24
C LEU A 15 4.25 42.89 -10.82
N ASN A 16 5.58 42.78 -10.87
CA ASN A 16 6.22 41.47 -10.93
C ASN A 16 5.70 40.67 -9.71
N ALA A 17 4.62 39.92 -9.89
CA ALA A 17 4.16 38.98 -8.90
C ALA A 17 5.32 38.02 -8.68
N LEU A 18 5.96 38.08 -7.52
CA LEU A 18 6.96 37.10 -7.13
C LEU A 18 6.34 35.72 -7.36
N ALA A 19 7.04 34.85 -8.10
CA ALA A 19 6.55 33.50 -8.35
C ALA A 19 6.27 32.86 -6.99
N GLN A 20 5.03 32.37 -6.80
CA GLN A 20 4.62 31.74 -5.54
C GLN A 20 5.59 30.62 -5.20
N THR A 21 5.93 30.48 -3.93
CA THR A 21 6.83 29.44 -3.43
C THR A 21 6.14 28.08 -3.39
N PRO A 22 6.91 26.97 -3.39
CA PRO A 22 6.38 25.62 -3.16
C PRO A 22 5.48 25.52 -1.91
N GLU A 23 5.88 26.17 -0.81
CA GLU A 23 5.12 26.12 0.44
C GLU A 23 3.79 26.86 0.34
N GLU A 24 3.72 27.99 -0.36
CA GLU A 24 2.46 28.71 -0.59
C GLU A 24 1.48 27.87 -1.41
N PHE A 25 1.95 27.18 -2.46
CA PHE A 25 1.11 26.24 -3.22
C PHE A 25 0.66 25.06 -2.36
N LYS A 26 1.54 24.50 -1.54
CA LYS A 26 1.21 23.41 -0.62
C LYS A 26 0.09 23.82 0.35
N GLN A 27 0.18 25.01 0.94
CA GLN A 27 -0.86 25.51 1.84
C GLN A 27 -2.20 25.73 1.12
N GLN A 28 -2.18 26.25 -0.11
CA GLN A 28 -3.38 26.38 -0.94
C GLN A 28 -4.00 25.02 -1.25
N TYR A 29 -3.18 24.03 -1.64
CA TYR A 29 -3.63 22.67 -1.91
C TYR A 29 -4.24 22.02 -0.67
N LEU A 30 -3.59 22.12 0.49
CA LEU A 30 -4.10 21.59 1.75
C LEU A 30 -5.43 22.25 2.16
N LEU A 31 -5.56 23.57 1.99
CA LEU A 31 -6.81 24.27 2.23
C LEU A 31 -7.93 23.79 1.27
N GLN A 32 -7.62 23.67 -0.02
CA GLN A 32 -8.60 23.28 -1.02
C GLN A 32 -9.10 21.85 -0.81
N THR A 33 -8.19 20.91 -0.56
CA THR A 33 -8.52 19.50 -0.33
C THR A 33 -9.27 19.28 0.98
N LYS A 34 -8.99 20.09 2.01
CA LYS A 34 -9.78 20.09 3.25
C LYS A 34 -11.25 20.43 3.02
N VAL A 35 -11.55 21.30 2.06
CA VAL A 35 -12.93 21.75 1.76
C VAL A 35 -13.61 20.84 0.75
N ALA A 36 -12.90 20.46 -0.32
CA ALA A 36 -13.50 19.82 -1.48
C ALA A 36 -13.20 18.31 -1.60
N GLY A 37 -12.30 17.76 -0.79
CA GLY A 37 -11.73 16.41 -0.97
C GLY A 37 -10.53 16.39 -1.92
N LEU A 38 -9.85 15.25 -2.02
CA LEU A 38 -8.58 15.10 -2.75
C LEU A 38 -8.72 15.34 -4.26
N SER A 39 -9.88 15.05 -4.84
CA SER A 39 -10.18 15.31 -6.25
C SER A 39 -11.33 16.31 -6.47
N GLY A 40 -11.67 17.08 -5.44
CA GLY A 40 -12.78 18.01 -5.44
C GLY A 40 -12.61 19.25 -6.34
N LEU A 41 -13.67 20.05 -6.41
CA LEU A 41 -13.69 21.30 -7.17
C LEU A 41 -12.48 22.18 -6.82
N GLY A 42 -11.81 22.74 -7.84
CA GLY A 42 -10.68 23.65 -7.68
C GLY A 42 -9.33 22.99 -7.40
N VAL A 43 -9.28 21.72 -6.94
CA VAL A 43 -7.99 21.05 -6.63
C VAL A 43 -7.12 20.91 -7.86
N LYS A 44 -7.70 20.47 -9.00
CA LYS A 44 -6.97 20.37 -10.27
C LYS A 44 -6.37 21.71 -10.71
N THR A 45 -7.07 22.82 -10.46
CA THR A 45 -6.57 24.15 -10.81
C THR A 45 -5.34 24.50 -9.99
N VAL A 46 -5.38 24.28 -8.67
CA VAL A 46 -4.22 24.51 -7.79
C VAL A 46 -3.04 23.63 -8.21
N LEU A 47 -3.28 22.33 -8.45
CA LEU A 47 -2.24 21.40 -8.88
C LEU A 47 -1.61 21.79 -10.21
N ASN A 48 -2.40 22.16 -11.21
CA ASN A 48 -1.87 22.59 -12.51
C ASN A 48 -0.99 23.85 -12.39
N SER A 49 -1.41 24.82 -11.56
CA SER A 49 -0.60 26.02 -11.31
C SER A 49 0.68 25.70 -10.54
N TRP A 50 0.62 24.79 -9.55
CA TRP A 50 1.78 24.34 -8.80
C TRP A 50 2.77 23.59 -9.70
N GLU A 51 2.29 22.65 -10.52
CA GLU A 51 3.12 21.88 -11.45
C GLU A 51 3.79 22.77 -12.51
N ALA A 52 3.06 23.78 -13.03
CA ALA A 52 3.63 24.72 -13.99
C ALA A 52 4.74 25.58 -13.39
N ALA A 53 4.61 25.96 -12.11
CA ALA A 53 5.61 26.78 -11.42
C ALA A 53 6.80 25.95 -10.89
N HIS A 54 6.54 24.77 -10.34
CA HIS A 54 7.51 23.92 -9.64
C HIS A 54 7.36 22.44 -10.06
N PRO A 55 7.69 22.09 -11.32
CA PRO A 55 7.40 20.77 -11.87
C PRO A 55 8.16 19.62 -11.19
N ASN A 56 9.23 19.92 -10.44
CA ASN A 56 10.06 18.92 -9.75
C ASN A 56 9.91 18.97 -8.22
N ASP A 57 8.92 19.70 -7.71
CA ASP A 57 8.60 19.65 -6.27
C ASP A 57 7.96 18.30 -5.93
N THR A 58 8.58 17.54 -5.03
CA THR A 58 8.09 16.21 -4.66
C THR A 58 6.79 16.26 -3.87
N SER A 59 6.50 17.34 -3.13
CA SER A 59 5.20 17.52 -2.47
C SER A 59 4.08 17.73 -3.50
N MET A 60 4.37 18.44 -4.60
CA MET A 60 3.44 18.59 -5.71
C MET A 60 3.18 17.25 -6.39
N LEU A 61 4.24 16.47 -6.67
CA LEU A 61 4.10 15.17 -7.30
C LEU A 61 3.29 14.20 -6.44
N GLU A 62 3.53 14.18 -5.13
CA GLU A 62 2.73 13.40 -4.17
C GLU A 62 1.26 13.85 -4.15
N ALA A 63 1.00 15.15 -4.18
CA ALA A 63 -0.35 15.70 -4.27
C ALA A 63 -1.05 15.29 -5.58
N GLY A 64 -0.33 15.28 -6.70
CA GLY A 64 -0.80 14.76 -7.99
C GLY A 64 -1.11 13.27 -7.96
N PHE A 65 -0.25 12.47 -7.31
CA PHE A 65 -0.48 11.05 -7.05
C PHE A 65 -1.80 10.84 -6.30
N PHE A 66 -2.02 11.53 -5.18
CA PHE A 66 -3.24 11.37 -4.39
C PHE A 66 -4.50 11.87 -5.13
N TYR A 67 -4.41 12.97 -5.89
CA TYR A 67 -5.51 13.44 -6.72
C TYR A 67 -5.95 12.40 -7.74
N HIS A 68 -4.99 11.82 -8.48
CA HIS A 68 -5.30 10.81 -9.49
C HIS A 68 -5.74 9.49 -8.87
N LEU A 69 -5.15 9.08 -7.74
CA LEU A 69 -5.56 7.89 -7.02
C LEU A 69 -7.01 7.99 -6.51
N ASP A 70 -7.39 9.14 -5.96
CA ASP A 70 -8.76 9.39 -5.49
C ASP A 70 -9.77 9.31 -6.65
N ARG A 71 -9.43 9.86 -7.82
CA ARG A 71 -10.27 9.74 -9.03
C ARG A 71 -10.29 8.35 -9.63
N ALA A 72 -9.24 7.56 -9.41
CA ALA A 72 -9.20 6.19 -9.86
C ALA A 72 -10.10 5.29 -9.01
N ARG A 73 -10.22 5.58 -7.71
CA ARG A 73 -10.95 4.75 -6.76
C ARG A 73 -12.46 4.79 -6.99
N GLY A 74 -13.02 3.63 -7.27
CA GLY A 74 -14.42 3.29 -7.10
C GLY A 74 -14.54 1.97 -6.35
N SER A 75 -15.74 1.42 -6.33
CA SER A 75 -15.99 0.09 -5.79
C SER A 75 -16.95 -0.71 -6.66
N THR A 76 -16.87 -2.02 -6.51
CA THR A 76 -17.80 -2.98 -7.10
C THR A 76 -18.23 -3.98 -6.04
N VAL A 77 -19.41 -4.57 -6.23
CA VAL A 77 -19.92 -5.60 -5.33
C VAL A 77 -19.86 -6.95 -6.03
N VAL A 78 -19.19 -7.91 -5.39
CA VAL A 78 -19.13 -9.30 -5.88
C VAL A 78 -19.82 -10.25 -4.92
N ALA A 79 -20.50 -11.26 -5.46
CA ALA A 79 -21.07 -12.35 -4.69
C ALA A 79 -20.08 -13.53 -4.63
N ARG A 80 -19.92 -14.12 -3.45
CA ARG A 80 -19.15 -15.36 -3.23
C ARG A 80 -19.95 -16.37 -2.40
N PRO A 81 -19.81 -17.67 -2.67
CA PRO A 81 -20.36 -18.71 -1.81
C PRO A 81 -19.57 -18.88 -0.50
N GLU A 82 -18.32 -18.39 -0.43
CA GLU A 82 -17.48 -18.45 0.77
C GLU A 82 -17.67 -17.21 1.67
N LYS A 83 -17.66 -17.44 2.99
CA LYS A 83 -17.76 -16.39 4.03
C LYS A 83 -16.47 -15.57 4.22
N LYS A 84 -15.35 -16.00 3.63
CA LYS A 84 -14.08 -15.27 3.66
C LYS A 84 -13.59 -15.08 2.23
N TYR A 85 -13.23 -13.86 1.89
CA TYR A 85 -12.70 -13.54 0.58
C TYR A 85 -11.74 -12.36 0.68
N LEU A 86 -10.49 -12.53 0.22
CA LEU A 86 -9.44 -11.51 0.27
C LEU A 86 -9.20 -10.88 1.66
N GLY A 87 -9.37 -11.67 2.72
CA GLY A 87 -9.26 -11.18 4.11
C GLY A 87 -10.42 -10.29 4.57
N LEU A 88 -11.42 -10.04 3.71
CA LEU A 88 -12.57 -9.19 3.98
C LEU A 88 -13.69 -9.96 4.67
N ALA A 89 -14.48 -9.22 5.46
CA ALA A 89 -15.79 -9.66 5.92
C ALA A 89 -16.86 -9.27 4.88
N PRO A 90 -17.94 -10.05 4.74
CA PRO A 90 -19.03 -9.70 3.83
C PRO A 90 -19.74 -8.44 4.30
N ALA A 91 -20.02 -7.54 3.36
CA ALA A 91 -20.84 -6.35 3.58
C ALA A 91 -22.32 -6.71 3.76
N LEU A 92 -22.77 -7.76 3.07
CA LEU A 92 -24.15 -8.25 3.13
C LEU A 92 -24.17 -9.78 2.96
N THR A 93 -25.13 -10.45 3.61
CA THR A 93 -25.41 -11.88 3.41
C THR A 93 -26.87 -12.05 3.03
N LEU A 94 -27.14 -12.70 1.90
CA LEU A 94 -28.49 -13.01 1.43
C LEU A 94 -28.66 -14.51 1.23
N LYS A 95 -29.90 -14.94 0.98
CA LYS A 95 -30.24 -16.32 0.65
C LYS A 95 -30.45 -16.44 -0.86
N ASP A 96 -29.88 -17.46 -1.48
CA ASP A 96 -30.23 -17.83 -2.85
C ASP A 96 -31.61 -18.50 -2.92
N SER A 97 -32.04 -18.88 -4.13
CA SER A 97 -33.33 -19.54 -4.37
C SER A 97 -33.47 -20.91 -3.67
N THR A 98 -32.37 -21.48 -3.18
CA THR A 98 -32.36 -22.76 -2.44
C THR A 98 -32.30 -22.55 -0.92
N GLY A 99 -32.23 -21.30 -0.44
CA GLY A 99 -32.08 -20.98 0.97
C GLY A 99 -30.64 -21.09 1.49
N LYS A 100 -29.64 -21.17 0.59
CA LYS A 100 -28.22 -21.16 0.96
C LYS A 100 -27.69 -19.72 1.06
N ASP A 101 -26.77 -19.48 1.99
CA ASP A 101 -26.13 -18.17 2.14
C ASP A 101 -25.25 -17.81 0.94
N VAL A 102 -25.37 -16.56 0.50
CA VAL A 102 -24.52 -15.88 -0.48
C VAL A 102 -23.96 -14.62 0.17
N TYR A 103 -22.64 -14.45 0.10
CA TYR A 103 -21.91 -13.40 0.76
C TYR A 103 -21.49 -12.34 -0.26
N TYR A 104 -21.79 -11.07 0.02
CA TYR A 104 -21.48 -9.96 -0.87
C TYR A 104 -20.35 -9.12 -0.29
N TYR A 105 -19.35 -8.82 -1.12
CA TYR A 105 -18.15 -8.08 -0.76
C TYR A 105 -18.04 -6.84 -1.63
N GLU A 106 -17.76 -5.72 -0.99
CA GLU A 106 -17.33 -4.51 -1.69
C GLU A 106 -15.82 -4.59 -1.93
N LEU A 107 -15.41 -4.49 -3.19
CA LEU A 107 -14.02 -4.51 -3.61
C LEU A 107 -13.64 -3.19 -4.26
N PRO A 108 -12.37 -2.77 -4.15
CA PRO A 108 -11.88 -1.64 -4.92
C PRO A 108 -11.98 -1.95 -6.42
N LEU A 109 -12.44 -0.96 -7.17
CA LEU A 109 -12.42 -0.95 -8.63
C LEU A 109 -11.68 0.31 -9.05
N TYR A 110 -10.69 0.18 -9.92
CA TYR A 110 -9.87 1.30 -10.35
C TYR A 110 -10.16 1.69 -11.80
N GLU A 111 -10.37 2.99 -12.04
CA GLU A 111 -10.31 3.54 -13.39
C GLU A 111 -8.85 3.55 -13.87
N GLU A 112 -8.58 2.84 -14.97
CA GLU A 112 -7.23 2.49 -15.40
C GLU A 112 -6.39 3.72 -15.75
N GLU A 113 -6.96 4.72 -16.43
CA GLU A 113 -6.22 5.91 -16.85
C GLU A 113 -5.78 6.73 -15.64
N GLN A 114 -6.69 7.00 -14.72
CA GLN A 114 -6.40 7.71 -13.47
C GLN A 114 -5.42 6.92 -12.60
N PHE A 115 -5.56 5.59 -12.50
CA PHE A 115 -4.60 4.78 -11.74
C PHE A 115 -3.21 4.87 -12.37
N SER A 116 -3.09 4.73 -13.69
CA SER A 116 -1.83 4.86 -14.41
C SER A 116 -1.19 6.23 -14.19
N LEU A 117 -1.98 7.31 -14.26
CA LEU A 117 -1.51 8.67 -13.98
C LEU A 117 -1.00 8.79 -12.54
N SER A 118 -1.71 8.24 -11.55
CA SER A 118 -1.27 8.26 -10.15
C SER A 118 0.13 7.63 -10.01
N GLN A 119 0.36 6.48 -10.63
CA GLN A 119 1.64 5.78 -10.56
C GLN A 119 2.76 6.55 -11.26
N LYS A 120 2.46 7.27 -12.36
CA LYS A 120 3.45 8.13 -13.05
C LYS A 120 3.93 9.27 -12.18
N TYR A 121 3.03 9.95 -11.47
CA TYR A 121 3.40 10.99 -10.51
C TYR A 121 4.29 10.45 -9.40
N LEU A 122 3.92 9.28 -8.85
CA LEU A 122 4.67 8.64 -7.77
C LEU A 122 6.06 8.16 -8.22
N ASP A 123 6.18 7.59 -9.43
CA ASP A 123 7.47 7.19 -10.01
C ASP A 123 8.41 8.37 -10.22
N ARG A 124 7.85 9.52 -10.60
CA ARG A 124 8.60 10.76 -10.74
C ARG A 124 9.03 11.33 -9.37
N ALA A 125 8.21 11.19 -8.33
CA ALA A 125 8.60 11.55 -6.97
C ALA A 125 9.74 10.65 -6.45
N ILE A 126 9.67 9.34 -6.70
CA ILE A 126 10.71 8.36 -6.33
C ILE A 126 12.03 8.66 -7.04
N SER A 127 12.02 9.11 -8.30
CA SER A 127 13.25 9.43 -9.03
C SER A 127 13.95 10.69 -8.50
N LEU A 128 13.19 11.65 -7.99
CA LEU A 128 13.70 12.91 -7.43
C LEU A 128 14.12 12.79 -5.95
N ALA A 129 13.46 11.92 -5.19
CA ALA A 129 13.79 11.63 -3.79
C ALA A 129 13.95 10.12 -3.57
N PRO A 130 15.05 9.52 -4.04
CA PRO A 130 15.23 8.07 -4.06
C PRO A 130 15.34 7.43 -2.68
N ASP A 131 15.67 8.21 -1.65
CA ASP A 131 15.76 7.86 -0.24
C ASP A 131 14.46 8.08 0.55
N ASN A 132 13.42 8.68 -0.07
CA ASN A 132 12.11 8.80 0.54
C ASN A 132 11.36 7.46 0.44
N LEU A 133 11.26 6.78 1.57
CA LEU A 133 10.66 5.46 1.68
C LEU A 133 9.12 5.53 1.63
N SER A 134 8.51 6.65 2.05
CA SER A 134 7.05 6.84 2.01
C SER A 134 6.52 6.62 0.59
N TYR A 135 7.17 7.17 -0.43
CA TYR A 135 6.74 7.02 -1.83
C TYR A 135 6.79 5.57 -2.31
N ARG A 136 7.78 4.80 -1.86
CA ARG A 136 7.92 3.39 -2.24
C ARG A 136 6.85 2.53 -1.57
N PHE A 137 6.55 2.77 -0.30
CA PHE A 137 5.47 2.10 0.39
C PHE A 137 4.10 2.47 -0.17
N GLN A 138 3.86 3.75 -0.49
CA GLN A 138 2.65 4.17 -1.21
C GLN A 138 2.49 3.38 -2.52
N LYS A 139 3.57 3.22 -3.30
CA LYS A 139 3.53 2.45 -4.55
C LYS A 139 3.16 0.98 -4.29
N ILE A 140 3.86 0.32 -3.38
CA ILE A 140 3.62 -1.10 -3.07
C ILE A 140 2.18 -1.32 -2.56
N THR A 141 1.72 -0.45 -1.64
CA THR A 141 0.37 -0.55 -1.07
C THR A 141 -0.72 -0.32 -2.12
N THR A 142 -0.57 0.70 -2.97
CA THR A 142 -1.58 0.96 -4.02
C THR A 142 -1.60 -0.13 -5.09
N LEU A 143 -0.46 -0.74 -5.44
CA LEU A 143 -0.43 -1.91 -6.31
C LEU A 143 -1.12 -3.12 -5.67
N LEU A 144 -0.90 -3.34 -4.38
CA LEU A 144 -1.55 -4.44 -3.66
C LEU A 144 -3.08 -4.30 -3.68
N ASP A 145 -3.58 -3.09 -3.41
CA ASP A 145 -5.03 -2.81 -3.48
C ASP A 145 -5.58 -2.94 -4.90
N TYR A 146 -4.82 -2.53 -5.91
CA TYR A 146 -5.20 -2.59 -7.32
C TYR A 146 -5.28 -4.01 -7.87
N GLU A 147 -4.32 -4.87 -7.49
CA GLU A 147 -4.20 -6.23 -8.02
C GLU A 147 -5.16 -7.25 -7.40
N GLY A 148 -5.64 -6.99 -6.18
CA GLY A 148 -6.61 -7.84 -5.50
C GLY A 148 -6.14 -9.29 -5.32
N GLU A 149 -6.68 -10.21 -6.12
CA GLU A 149 -6.40 -11.65 -5.98
C GLU A 149 -4.95 -12.04 -6.28
N SER A 150 -4.24 -11.28 -7.13
CA SER A 150 -2.90 -11.64 -7.64
C SER A 150 -1.87 -10.51 -7.45
N PRO A 151 -1.26 -10.37 -6.27
CA PRO A 151 -0.43 -9.21 -5.91
C PRO A 151 1.00 -9.30 -6.45
N ASP A 152 1.18 -9.61 -7.73
CA ASP A 152 2.48 -9.93 -8.34
C ASP A 152 3.35 -8.68 -8.53
N MET A 153 2.77 -7.56 -8.96
CA MET A 153 3.46 -6.27 -9.09
C MET A 153 3.82 -5.72 -7.71
N ALA A 154 2.91 -5.77 -6.74
CA ALA A 154 3.17 -5.36 -5.37
C ALA A 154 4.31 -6.17 -4.73
N ALA A 155 4.27 -7.50 -4.87
CA ALA A 155 5.34 -8.37 -4.36
C ALA A 155 6.67 -8.12 -5.07
N SER A 156 6.66 -7.90 -6.38
CA SER A 156 7.87 -7.59 -7.15
C SER A 156 8.47 -6.25 -6.76
N ALA A 157 7.63 -5.22 -6.58
CA ALA A 157 8.06 -3.90 -6.10
C ALA A 157 8.68 -3.98 -4.69
N LEU A 158 8.09 -4.76 -3.79
CA LEU A 158 8.63 -4.98 -2.45
C LEU A 158 9.95 -5.77 -2.48
N LEU A 159 10.07 -6.80 -3.31
CA LEU A 159 11.32 -7.55 -3.47
C LEU A 159 12.45 -6.66 -4.00
N ASN A 160 12.17 -5.80 -4.99
CA ASN A 160 13.13 -4.84 -5.50
C ASN A 160 13.56 -3.83 -4.42
N LEU A 161 12.62 -3.36 -3.58
CA LEU A 161 12.93 -2.49 -2.45
C LEU A 161 13.82 -3.21 -1.41
N ILE A 162 13.54 -4.47 -1.11
CA ILE A 162 14.37 -5.29 -0.21
C ILE A 162 15.79 -5.44 -0.77
N GLU A 163 15.93 -5.71 -2.07
CA GLU A 163 17.25 -5.78 -2.73
C GLU A 163 17.99 -4.45 -2.63
N LEU A 164 17.35 -3.34 -2.98
CA LEU A 164 17.92 -2.00 -2.84
C LEU A 164 18.39 -1.72 -1.41
N ASN A 165 17.60 -2.10 -0.40
CA ASN A 165 17.95 -1.91 1.01
C ASN A 165 19.23 -2.66 1.40
N TYR A 166 19.35 -3.94 1.02
CA TYR A 166 20.51 -4.76 1.42
C TYR A 166 21.74 -4.57 0.52
N ASP A 167 21.57 -4.12 -0.73
CA ASP A 167 22.66 -3.92 -1.68
C ASP A 167 23.28 -2.52 -1.57
N LYS A 168 22.46 -1.51 -1.30
CA LYS A 168 22.90 -0.09 -1.27
C LYS A 168 22.88 0.54 0.11
N SER A 169 22.15 -0.04 1.07
CA SER A 169 22.00 0.48 2.44
C SER A 169 21.76 1.99 2.49
N PRO A 170 20.74 2.50 1.78
CA PRO A 170 20.46 3.93 1.75
C PRO A 170 19.98 4.41 3.13
N HIS A 171 20.16 5.72 3.37
CA HIS A 171 19.63 6.38 4.56
C HIS A 171 18.15 6.69 4.34
N TRP A 172 17.30 5.69 4.55
CA TRP A 172 15.86 5.82 4.33
C TRP A 172 15.26 6.92 5.20
N ASN A 173 14.50 7.81 4.56
CA ASN A 173 13.69 8.81 5.23
C ASN A 173 12.21 8.48 5.05
N MET A 174 11.43 8.56 6.12
CA MET A 174 9.98 8.52 6.09
C MET A 174 9.46 9.74 6.87
N ASP A 175 8.76 10.64 6.18
CA ASP A 175 8.14 11.84 6.74
C ASP A 175 9.11 12.74 7.55
N GLY A 176 10.33 12.90 7.06
CA GLY A 176 11.38 13.70 7.68
C GLY A 176 12.15 12.98 8.79
N LYS A 177 11.90 11.68 9.01
CA LYS A 177 12.57 10.87 10.03
C LYS A 177 13.41 9.78 9.39
N LEU A 178 14.63 9.61 9.90
CA LEU A 178 15.49 8.49 9.53
C LEU A 178 14.86 7.18 10.01
N MET A 179 14.73 6.23 9.09
CA MET A 179 14.21 4.90 9.35
C MET A 179 15.34 3.97 9.81
N SER A 180 15.10 3.21 10.89
CA SER A 180 16.04 2.18 11.29
C SER A 180 15.91 0.92 10.43
N GLY A 181 16.93 0.07 10.43
CA GLY A 181 16.86 -1.23 9.77
C GLY A 181 15.79 -2.14 10.37
N GLU A 182 15.52 -2.00 11.68
CA GLU A 182 14.45 -2.72 12.36
C GLU A 182 13.07 -2.26 11.88
N ASP A 183 12.85 -0.95 11.76
CA ASP A 183 11.59 -0.39 11.25
C ASP A 183 11.33 -0.85 9.81
N PHE A 184 12.36 -0.87 8.97
CA PHE A 184 12.26 -1.41 7.61
C PHE A 184 11.86 -2.89 7.62
N VAL A 185 12.51 -3.70 8.45
CA VAL A 185 12.19 -5.13 8.60
C VAL A 185 10.75 -5.33 9.06
N ASN A 186 10.28 -4.52 10.02
CA ASN A 186 8.92 -4.57 10.52
C ASN A 186 7.90 -4.16 9.45
N ALA A 187 8.17 -3.12 8.68
CA ALA A 187 7.32 -2.75 7.54
C ALA A 187 7.20 -3.90 6.51
N VAL A 188 8.28 -4.62 6.22
CA VAL A 188 8.22 -5.81 5.34
C VAL A 188 7.37 -6.94 5.94
N LYS A 189 7.39 -7.12 7.27
CA LYS A 189 6.54 -8.12 7.95
C LYS A 189 5.06 -7.81 7.77
N GLU A 190 4.67 -6.53 7.82
CA GLU A 190 3.28 -6.12 7.55
C GLU A 190 2.83 -6.48 6.13
N TYR A 191 3.68 -6.30 5.13
CA TYR A 191 3.37 -6.76 3.77
C TYR A 191 3.27 -8.27 3.65
N CYS A 192 4.12 -9.03 4.35
CA CYS A 192 3.96 -10.48 4.43
C CYS A 192 2.58 -10.84 5.01
N TYR A 193 2.17 -10.20 6.11
CA TYR A 193 0.84 -10.41 6.68
C TYR A 193 -0.27 -10.06 5.67
N ALA A 194 -0.14 -8.96 4.94
CA ALA A 194 -1.12 -8.56 3.93
C ALA A 194 -1.25 -9.61 2.80
N PHE A 195 -0.13 -10.10 2.24
CA PHE A 195 -0.16 -11.17 1.23
C PHE A 195 -0.80 -12.47 1.76
N TRP A 196 -0.55 -12.79 3.04
CA TRP A 196 -1.17 -13.95 3.68
C TRP A 196 -2.69 -13.81 3.81
N GLN A 197 -3.17 -12.62 4.20
CA GLN A 197 -4.60 -12.36 4.42
C GLN A 197 -5.43 -12.47 3.14
N LEU A 198 -4.84 -12.24 1.96
CA LEU A 198 -5.53 -12.45 0.68
C LEU A 198 -6.11 -13.88 0.58
N GLY A 199 -5.41 -14.86 1.16
CA GLY A 199 -5.87 -16.25 1.16
C GLY A 199 -5.90 -16.90 -0.23
N THR A 200 -5.28 -16.27 -1.23
CA THR A 200 -5.19 -16.77 -2.61
C THR A 200 -3.89 -17.55 -2.83
N PRO A 201 -3.85 -18.47 -3.82
CA PRO A 201 -2.61 -19.17 -4.18
C PRO A 201 -1.43 -18.23 -4.42
N THR A 202 -1.64 -17.16 -5.19
CA THR A 202 -0.65 -16.13 -5.52
C THR A 202 -0.25 -15.30 -4.30
N GLY A 203 -1.20 -14.94 -3.43
CA GLY A 203 -0.91 -14.32 -2.13
C GLY A 203 0.01 -15.17 -1.25
N TYR A 204 -0.26 -16.47 -1.13
CA TYR A 204 0.62 -17.39 -0.40
C TYR A 204 2.01 -17.53 -1.02
N GLU A 205 2.11 -17.54 -2.35
CA GLU A 205 3.41 -17.58 -3.02
C GLU A 205 4.19 -16.28 -2.84
N SER A 206 3.55 -15.11 -2.91
CA SER A 206 4.17 -13.81 -2.61
C SER A 206 4.64 -13.73 -1.16
N PHE A 207 3.80 -14.14 -0.20
CA PHE A 207 4.17 -14.28 1.21
C PHE A 207 5.43 -15.12 1.42
N HIS A 208 5.51 -16.27 0.76
CA HIS A 208 6.66 -17.17 0.84
C HIS A 208 7.91 -16.58 0.19
N ARG A 209 7.78 -15.97 -0.99
CA ARG A 209 8.90 -15.33 -1.72
C ARG A 209 9.53 -14.22 -0.88
N VAL A 210 8.72 -13.30 -0.35
CA VAL A 210 9.19 -12.17 0.45
C VAL A 210 9.80 -12.65 1.76
N SER A 211 9.12 -13.54 2.49
CA SER A 211 9.64 -14.10 3.74
C SER A 211 10.97 -14.84 3.52
N SER A 212 11.08 -15.62 2.44
CA SER A 212 12.32 -16.30 2.07
C SER A 212 13.45 -15.32 1.74
N ARG A 213 13.16 -14.25 1.01
CA ARG A 213 14.15 -13.23 0.66
C ARG A 213 14.66 -12.48 1.88
N MET A 214 13.77 -12.12 2.82
CA MET A 214 14.15 -11.46 4.06
C MET A 214 14.97 -12.37 4.98
N LEU A 215 14.62 -13.67 5.05
CA LEU A 215 15.35 -14.63 5.85
C LEU A 215 16.78 -14.86 5.35
N LYS A 216 17.06 -14.68 4.06
CA LYS A 216 18.45 -14.73 3.53
C LYS A 216 19.33 -13.63 4.15
N SER A 217 18.78 -12.43 4.31
CA SER A 217 19.50 -11.31 4.94
C SER A 217 19.44 -11.34 6.47
N ASN A 218 18.36 -11.90 7.05
CA ASN A 218 18.10 -11.94 8.49
C ASN A 218 17.87 -13.39 8.97
N PRO A 219 18.90 -14.26 8.95
CA PRO A 219 18.73 -15.71 9.11
C PRO A 219 18.21 -16.18 10.48
N LYS A 220 18.17 -15.28 11.46
CA LYS A 220 17.71 -15.52 12.83
C LYS A 220 16.39 -14.82 13.16
N ASP A 221 15.79 -14.08 12.24
CA ASP A 221 14.49 -13.44 12.50
C ASP A 221 13.40 -14.52 12.61
N VAL A 222 12.84 -14.67 13.81
CA VAL A 222 11.89 -15.73 14.15
C VAL A 222 10.58 -15.59 13.39
N VAL A 223 10.15 -14.36 13.09
CA VAL A 223 8.90 -14.09 12.36
C VAL A 223 9.01 -14.62 10.93
N PHE A 224 10.12 -14.36 10.23
CA PHE A 224 10.29 -14.90 8.87
C PHE A 224 10.44 -16.43 8.87
N ILE A 225 11.01 -17.03 9.92
CA ILE A 225 11.08 -18.49 10.06
C ILE A 225 9.66 -19.07 10.24
N ASP A 226 8.86 -18.45 11.08
CA ASP A 226 7.48 -18.84 11.35
C ASP A 226 6.56 -18.64 10.16
N ASN A 227 6.80 -17.61 9.36
CA ASN A 227 6.11 -17.41 8.10
C ASN A 227 6.34 -18.59 7.16
N LEU A 228 7.58 -19.08 7.02
CA LEU A 228 7.83 -20.28 6.22
C LEU A 228 7.12 -21.50 6.80
N GLY A 229 7.11 -21.66 8.12
CA GLY A 229 6.33 -22.69 8.81
C GLY A 229 4.85 -22.66 8.43
N SER A 230 4.25 -21.47 8.47
CA SER A 230 2.84 -21.22 8.17
C SER A 230 2.51 -21.54 6.71
N TYR A 231 3.35 -21.12 5.77
CA TYR A 231 3.21 -21.47 4.35
C TYR A 231 3.21 -22.99 4.12
N TRP A 232 4.17 -23.71 4.71
CA TRP A 232 4.22 -25.17 4.55
C TRP A 232 3.04 -25.86 5.23
N GLN A 233 2.56 -25.35 6.37
CA GLN A 233 1.44 -25.93 7.10
C GLN A 233 0.10 -25.71 6.38
N VAL A 234 -0.22 -24.47 6.03
CA VAL A 234 -1.58 -24.10 5.60
C VAL A 234 -1.73 -24.29 4.09
N TYR A 235 -0.78 -23.80 3.31
CA TYR A 235 -0.91 -23.79 1.86
C TYR A 235 -0.41 -25.08 1.22
N LYS A 236 0.83 -25.50 1.52
CA LYS A 236 1.39 -26.74 0.94
C LYS A 236 0.99 -28.02 1.67
N ARG A 237 0.41 -27.91 2.87
CA ARG A 237 0.05 -29.04 3.74
C ARG A 237 1.20 -30.03 4.01
N ASP A 238 2.46 -29.56 3.95
CA ASP A 238 3.64 -30.32 4.34
C ASP A 238 3.94 -30.05 5.82
N TYR A 239 3.23 -30.79 6.68
CA TYR A 239 3.34 -30.66 8.13
C TYR A 239 4.72 -31.05 8.67
N LYS A 240 5.48 -31.89 7.94
CA LYS A 240 6.83 -32.28 8.34
C LYS A 240 7.78 -31.11 8.14
N ARG A 241 7.72 -30.41 6.99
CA ARG A 241 8.48 -29.18 6.76
C ARG A 241 8.05 -28.07 7.71
N ALA A 242 6.75 -27.84 7.88
CA ALA A 242 6.25 -26.83 8.81
C ALA A 242 6.81 -27.01 10.22
N ALA A 243 6.74 -28.24 10.76
CA ALA A 243 7.29 -28.54 12.08
C ALA A 243 8.81 -28.33 12.19
N ARG A 244 9.57 -28.45 11.09
CA ARG A 244 11.01 -28.13 11.09
C ARG A 244 11.25 -26.63 11.25
N TYR A 245 10.46 -25.78 10.61
CA TYR A 245 10.57 -24.34 10.73
C TYR A 245 10.20 -23.85 12.12
N TYR A 246 9.06 -24.27 12.68
CA TYR A 246 8.68 -23.89 14.04
C TYR A 246 9.69 -24.37 15.09
N LYS A 247 10.24 -25.59 14.94
CA LYS A 247 11.34 -26.06 15.79
C LYS A 247 12.64 -25.25 15.61
N LYS A 248 12.86 -24.65 14.45
CA LYS A 248 13.99 -23.75 14.20
C LYS A 248 13.77 -22.41 14.91
N ALA A 249 12.56 -21.85 14.85
CA ALA A 249 12.19 -20.64 15.59
C ALA A 249 12.37 -20.85 17.10
N LEU A 250 11.85 -21.94 17.67
CA LEU A 250 12.01 -22.28 19.10
C LEU A 250 13.44 -22.54 19.57
N LYS A 251 14.39 -22.79 18.65
CA LYS A 251 15.81 -22.87 18.99
C LYS A 251 16.46 -21.49 19.14
N ILE A 252 15.88 -20.48 18.52
CA ILE A 252 16.35 -19.09 18.56
C ILE A 252 15.64 -18.35 19.68
N ASP A 253 14.31 -18.50 19.75
CA ASP A 253 13.45 -17.95 20.79
C ASP A 253 12.59 -19.08 21.40
N PRO A 254 12.98 -19.64 22.56
CA PRO A 254 12.22 -20.69 23.23
C PRO A 254 10.80 -20.30 23.65
N ASP A 255 10.52 -18.99 23.77
CA ASP A 255 9.23 -18.45 24.21
C ASP A 255 8.35 -18.03 23.02
N ASP A 256 8.76 -18.33 21.78
CA ASP A 256 7.99 -18.03 20.58
C ASP A 256 6.60 -18.69 20.65
N TYR A 257 5.59 -17.82 20.83
CA TYR A 257 4.21 -18.22 20.97
C TYR A 257 3.65 -18.82 19.68
N ALA A 258 3.97 -18.24 18.52
CA ALA A 258 3.44 -18.66 17.23
C ALA A 258 3.95 -20.06 16.86
N ALA A 259 5.25 -20.30 16.98
CA ALA A 259 5.87 -21.60 16.78
C ALA A 259 5.30 -22.67 17.73
N THR A 260 5.20 -22.33 19.03
CA THR A 260 4.64 -23.24 20.05
C THR A 260 3.18 -23.59 19.77
N HIS A 261 2.37 -22.58 19.44
CA HIS A 261 0.96 -22.75 19.13
C HIS A 261 0.76 -23.62 17.88
N ASN A 262 1.47 -23.33 16.80
CA ASN A 262 1.36 -24.07 15.55
C ASN A 262 1.83 -25.52 15.68
N LEU A 263 2.89 -25.80 16.45
CA LEU A 263 3.29 -27.18 16.75
C LEU A 263 2.22 -27.95 17.53
N LYS A 264 1.48 -27.31 18.44
CA LYS A 264 0.34 -27.94 19.13
C LYS A 264 -0.79 -28.27 18.15
N ILE A 265 -1.09 -27.39 17.19
CA ILE A 265 -2.08 -27.67 16.13
C ILE A 265 -1.66 -28.88 15.30
N LEU A 266 -0.39 -28.93 14.84
CA LEU A 266 0.12 -30.04 14.03
C LEU A 266 0.06 -31.39 14.76
N LYS A 267 0.30 -31.42 16.07
CA LYS A 267 0.17 -32.64 16.88
C LYS A 267 -1.27 -33.14 16.92
N LYS A 268 -2.25 -32.25 17.12
CA LYS A 268 -3.68 -32.60 17.16
C LYS A 268 -4.21 -33.12 15.82
N GLN A 269 -3.67 -32.64 14.71
CA GLN A 269 -4.04 -33.13 13.37
C GLN A 269 -3.55 -34.56 13.09
N LYS A 270 -2.40 -34.95 13.64
CA LYS A 270 -1.85 -36.32 13.47
C LYS A 270 -2.53 -37.38 14.33
N SER A 271 -3.26 -36.96 15.36
CA SER A 271 -3.98 -37.84 16.28
C SER A 271 -5.45 -38.07 15.86
N ARG A 272 -5.86 -37.58 14.69
CA ARG A 272 -7.17 -37.80 14.06
C ARG A 272 -6.98 -38.61 12.80
#